data_AF-A0A7S2E8Y3-F1
#
_entry.id   AF-A0A7S2E8Y3-F1
#
_cell.length_a   1.000
_cell.length_b   1.000
_cell.length_c   1.000
_cell.angle_alpha   90.00
_cell.angle_beta   90.00
_cell.angle_gamma   90.00
#
_symmetry.space_group_name_H-M   'P 1'
#
loop_
_entity.id
_entity.type
_entity.pdbx_description
1 polymer ?
#
loop_
_entity_poly.entity_id
_entity_poly.type
_entity_poly.pdbx_seq_one_letter_code
_entity_poly.pdbx_strand_id
1 'polypeptide(L)'
;QQHNHPPLCAWEISPDDPNVIYQNRSTDPDPSRKSAYAVDRVYGPRSRTSNLYSDSVRDVVRSAMEGYHGSVFAYGQTSTGKTYTMTGTPNDPGVVPLA
;
A
#
# COMPACT_ATOMS: atom_id res chain seq x y z
N GLN A 1 11.71 1.75 31.22
CA GLN A 1 10.24 1.59 31.09
C GLN A 1 9.77 2.47 29.94
N GLN A 2 9.76 1.97 28.69
CA GLN A 2 9.04 2.63 27.60
C GLN A 2 8.89 1.65 26.42
N HIS A 3 7.95 0.72 26.54
CA HIS A 3 7.50 -0.15 25.46
C HIS A 3 5.99 0.06 25.33
N ASN A 4 5.55 0.93 24.39
CA ASN A 4 4.23 0.91 23.71
C ASN A 4 3.94 2.25 23.01
N HIS A 5 4.76 2.66 22.04
CA HIS A 5 4.23 3.56 21.02
C HIS A 5 3.68 2.68 19.88
N PRO A 6 2.38 2.78 19.53
CA PRO A 6 1.89 2.12 18.32
C PRO A 6 2.70 2.63 17.13
N PRO A 7 2.92 1.82 16.07
CA PRO A 7 3.62 2.29 14.88
C PRO A 7 2.92 3.56 14.40
N LEU A 8 3.68 4.64 14.23
CA LEU A 8 3.17 5.92 13.76
C LEU A 8 2.81 5.78 12.27
N CYS A 9 1.69 5.13 11.99
CA CYS A 9 1.09 5.15 10.66
C CYS A 9 0.61 6.56 10.41
N ALA A 10 1.33 7.30 9.56
CA ALA A 10 0.97 8.66 9.18
C ALA A 10 -0.39 8.75 8.45
N TRP A 11 -0.92 7.61 8.03
CA TRP A 11 -2.18 7.46 7.32
C TRP A 11 -3.11 6.54 8.12
N GLU A 12 -4.35 6.95 8.21
CA GLU A 12 -5.44 6.18 8.78
C GLU A 12 -6.51 5.94 7.70
N ILE A 13 -7.11 4.75 7.75
CA ILE A 13 -8.16 4.33 6.83
C ILE A 13 -9.50 4.80 7.39
N SER A 14 -10.37 5.31 6.52
CA SER A 14 -11.70 5.75 6.92
C SER A 14 -12.56 4.61 7.46
N PRO A 15 -13.29 4.82 8.57
CA PRO A 15 -14.21 3.83 9.10
C PRO A 15 -15.43 3.63 8.19
N ASP A 16 -15.78 4.65 7.39
CA ASP A 16 -16.95 4.64 6.52
C ASP A 16 -16.64 4.11 5.11
N ASP A 17 -15.39 4.26 4.66
CA ASP A 17 -14.94 3.79 3.34
C ASP A 17 -13.49 3.28 3.40
N PRO A 18 -13.23 1.97 3.19
CA PRO A 18 -11.89 1.40 3.28
C PRO A 18 -10.91 1.89 2.20
N ASN A 19 -11.41 2.58 1.18
CA ASN A 19 -10.63 3.11 0.08
C ASN A 19 -10.27 4.60 0.26
N VAL A 20 -10.73 5.22 1.33
CA VAL A 20 -10.40 6.59 1.69
C VAL A 20 -9.40 6.59 2.83
N ILE A 21 -8.30 7.34 2.66
CA ILE A 21 -7.30 7.57 3.70
C ILE A 21 -7.24 9.04 4.09
N TYR A 22 -6.91 9.30 5.35
CA TYR A 22 -6.62 10.64 5.84
C TYR A 22 -5.28 10.70 6.55
N GLN A 23 -4.62 11.85 6.45
CA GLN A 23 -3.34 12.08 7.12
C GLN A 23 -3.57 12.31 8.62
N ASN A 24 -2.89 11.54 9.46
CA ASN A 24 -2.85 11.78 10.90
C ASN A 24 -1.88 12.95 11.19
N ARG A 25 -2.38 14.18 11.05
CA ARG A 25 -1.70 15.38 11.54
C ARG A 25 -2.19 15.69 12.95
N SER A 26 -1.51 15.11 13.94
CA SER A 26 -1.83 15.33 15.36
C SER A 26 -1.53 16.75 15.85
N THR A 27 -0.92 17.61 15.02
CA THR A 27 -0.48 18.98 15.38
C THR A 27 -1.18 20.08 14.57
N ASP A 28 -2.16 19.77 13.71
CA ASP A 28 -2.88 20.82 12.98
C ASP A 28 -3.94 21.46 13.91
N PRO A 29 -3.88 22.77 14.19
CA PRO A 29 -4.84 23.44 15.07
C PRO A 29 -6.25 23.51 14.47
N ASP A 30 -6.41 23.20 13.18
CA ASP A 30 -7.68 23.22 12.47
C ASP A 30 -8.15 21.78 12.11
N PRO A 31 -9.04 21.18 12.92
CA PRO A 31 -9.55 19.82 12.67
C PRO A 31 -10.38 19.68 11.38
N SER A 32 -10.75 20.80 10.73
CA SER A 32 -11.47 20.79 9.45
C SER A 32 -10.56 20.54 8.24
N ARG A 33 -9.22 20.60 8.41
CA ARG A 33 -8.22 20.44 7.34
C ARG A 33 -7.66 19.03 7.20
N LYS A 34 -8.43 18.00 7.54
CA LYS A 34 -8.03 16.62 7.23
C LYS A 34 -8.13 16.40 5.72
N SER A 35 -6.98 16.38 5.04
CA SER A 35 -6.94 15.97 3.63
C SER A 35 -7.30 14.50 3.51
N ALA A 36 -8.44 14.22 2.86
CA ALA A 36 -8.86 12.89 2.48
C ALA A 36 -8.41 12.57 1.05
N TYR A 37 -7.97 11.35 0.82
CA TYR A 37 -7.57 10.85 -0.49
C TYR A 37 -8.33 9.56 -0.77
N ALA A 38 -9.07 9.54 -1.88
CA ALA A 38 -9.72 8.33 -2.38
C ALA A 38 -8.78 7.64 -3.39
N VAL A 39 -8.64 6.33 -3.27
CA VAL A 39 -7.85 5.48 -4.16
C VAL A 39 -8.66 4.21 -4.49
N ASP A 40 -8.24 3.43 -5.47
CA ASP A 40 -8.97 2.21 -5.81
C ASP A 40 -8.92 1.17 -4.69
N ARG A 41 -7.76 1.06 -4.01
CA ARG A 41 -7.52 0.16 -2.88
C ARG A 41 -6.44 0.67 -1.95
N VAL A 42 -6.60 0.36 -0.66
CA VAL A 42 -5.63 0.64 0.39
C VAL A 42 -5.13 -0.67 1.00
N TYR A 43 -3.81 -0.85 1.02
CA TYR A 43 -3.16 -2.00 1.68
C TYR A 43 -2.56 -1.53 3.00
N GLY A 44 -3.15 -1.98 4.11
CA GLY A 44 -2.72 -1.61 5.46
C GLY A 44 -1.48 -2.38 5.92
N PRO A 45 -0.93 -2.06 7.12
CA PRO A 45 0.28 -2.70 7.65
C PRO A 45 0.19 -4.22 7.86
N ARG A 46 -1.03 -4.77 7.86
CA ARG A 46 -1.30 -6.21 8.01
C ARG A 46 -1.48 -6.93 6.68
N SER A 47 -1.57 -6.21 5.57
CA SER A 47 -1.69 -6.77 4.23
C SER A 47 -0.35 -7.36 3.78
N ARG A 48 -0.40 -8.51 3.09
CA ARG A 48 0.79 -9.13 2.51
C ARG A 48 0.95 -8.73 1.05
N THR A 49 2.17 -8.84 0.53
CA THR A 49 2.44 -8.58 -0.89
C THR A 49 1.68 -9.54 -1.81
N SER A 50 1.43 -10.78 -1.36
CA SER A 50 0.61 -11.76 -2.09
C SER A 50 -0.86 -11.35 -2.23
N ASN A 51 -1.41 -10.60 -1.28
CA ASN A 51 -2.76 -10.04 -1.40
C ASN A 51 -2.76 -8.99 -2.51
N LEU A 52 -1.82 -8.03 -2.46
CA LEU A 52 -1.67 -7.01 -3.50
C LEU A 52 -1.49 -7.62 -4.90
N TYR A 53 -0.71 -8.69 -5.02
CA TYR A 53 -0.54 -9.38 -6.29
C TYR A 53 -1.86 -9.96 -6.80
N SER A 54 -2.55 -10.75 -5.97
CA SER A 54 -3.79 -11.44 -6.34
C SER A 54 -4.91 -10.47 -6.69
N ASP A 55 -4.97 -9.37 -5.96
CA ASP A 55 -6.03 -8.38 -6.03
C ASP A 55 -5.81 -7.41 -7.19
N SER A 56 -4.59 -6.91 -7.41
CA SER A 56 -4.32 -5.80 -8.33
C SER A 56 -3.37 -6.10 -9.48
N VAL A 57 -2.43 -7.04 -9.34
CA VAL A 57 -1.35 -7.23 -10.33
C VAL A 57 -1.61 -8.41 -11.26
N ARG A 58 -2.23 -9.47 -10.75
CA ARG A 58 -2.47 -10.72 -11.49
C ARG A 58 -3.16 -10.49 -12.83
N ASP A 59 -4.15 -9.61 -12.87
CA ASP A 59 -4.92 -9.35 -14.10
C ASP A 59 -4.09 -8.60 -15.16
N VAL A 60 -3.16 -7.75 -14.73
CA VAL A 60 -2.19 -7.09 -15.62
C VAL A 60 -1.23 -8.12 -16.22
N VAL A 61 -0.71 -9.03 -15.39
CA VAL A 61 0.18 -10.12 -15.82
C VAL A 61 -0.53 -11.04 -16.81
N ARG A 62 -1.77 -11.43 -16.51
CA ARG A 62 -2.59 -12.25 -17.40
C ARG A 62 -2.83 -11.57 -18.75
N SER A 63 -3.20 -10.29 -18.73
CA SER A 63 -3.37 -9.51 -19.97
C SER A 63 -2.08 -9.46 -20.78
N ALA A 64 -0.92 -9.37 -20.11
CA ALA A 64 0.37 -9.42 -20.78
C ALA A 64 0.64 -10.79 -21.45
N MET A 65 0.25 -11.89 -20.82
CA MET A 65 0.32 -13.23 -21.42
C MET A 65 -0.62 -13.39 -22.63
N GLU A 66 -1.71 -12.64 -22.67
CA GLU A 66 -2.66 -12.59 -23.79
C GLU A 66 -2.20 -11.67 -24.94
N GLY A 67 -1.01 -11.05 -24.82
CA GLY A 67 -0.39 -10.23 -25.86
C GLY A 67 -0.63 -8.72 -25.71
N TYR A 68 -1.21 -8.27 -24.59
CA TYR A 68 -1.36 -6.85 -24.29
C TYR A 68 -0.12 -6.29 -23.58
N HIS A 69 0.05 -4.96 -23.62
CA HIS A 69 1.13 -4.31 -22.89
C HIS A 69 0.67 -3.99 -21.47
N GLY A 70 1.38 -4.49 -20.46
CA GLY A 70 1.12 -4.23 -19.04
C GLY A 70 2.34 -3.62 -18.34
N SER A 71 2.12 -2.69 -17.42
CA SER A 71 3.19 -2.07 -16.63
C SER A 71 2.75 -1.85 -15.18
N VAL A 72 3.64 -2.17 -14.24
CA VAL A 72 3.41 -2.03 -12.80
C VAL A 72 4.58 -1.26 -12.20
N PHE A 73 4.28 -0.21 -11.45
CA PHE A 73 5.28 0.64 -10.80
C PHE A 73 5.06 0.67 -9.30
N ALA A 74 6.16 0.60 -8.54
CA ALA A 74 6.18 0.94 -7.14
C ALA A 74 6.77 2.35 -6.97
N TYR A 75 5.96 3.29 -6.49
CA TYR A 75 6.36 4.69 -6.29
C TYR A 75 6.27 5.10 -4.81
N GLY A 76 7.15 5.99 -4.37
CA GLY A 76 7.23 6.47 -3.00
C GLY A 76 8.64 6.95 -2.63
N GLN A 77 8.79 7.53 -1.44
CA GLN A 77 10.11 7.96 -0.93
C GLN A 77 11.03 6.77 -0.61
N THR A 78 12.33 7.00 -0.48
CA THR A 78 13.28 5.95 -0.07
C THR A 78 12.90 5.35 1.28
N SER A 79 13.14 4.06 1.48
CA SER A 79 12.79 3.31 2.69
C SER A 79 11.29 3.06 2.96
N THR A 80 10.37 3.27 2.00
CA THR A 80 8.94 2.92 2.17
C THR A 80 8.53 1.56 1.61
N GLY A 81 9.49 0.67 1.38
CA GLY A 81 9.17 -0.70 0.97
C GLY A 81 8.93 -0.91 -0.52
N LYS A 82 9.28 0.02 -1.42
CA LYS A 82 9.20 -0.22 -2.89
C LYS A 82 9.89 -1.54 -3.32
N THR A 83 11.13 -1.75 -2.86
CA THR A 83 11.88 -2.99 -3.14
C THR A 83 11.24 -4.20 -2.48
N TYR A 84 10.66 -4.02 -1.29
CA TYR A 84 9.93 -5.09 -0.61
C TYR A 84 8.66 -5.48 -1.38
N THR A 85 7.90 -4.53 -1.91
CA THR A 85 6.73 -4.82 -2.73
C THR A 85 7.11 -5.47 -4.06
N MET A 86 8.15 -4.98 -4.75
CA MET A 86 8.51 -5.52 -6.06
C MET A 86 9.29 -6.84 -5.99
N THR A 87 10.31 -6.92 -5.14
CA THR A 87 11.20 -8.10 -5.04
C THR A 87 10.81 -8.99 -3.86
N GLY A 88 10.44 -8.39 -2.75
CA GLY A 88 10.12 -9.10 -1.50
C GLY A 88 11.35 -9.72 -0.85
N THR A 89 11.08 -10.76 -0.08
CA THR A 89 12.07 -11.55 0.66
C THR A 89 11.84 -13.04 0.36
N PRO A 90 12.78 -13.94 0.69
CA PRO A 90 12.58 -15.36 0.49
C PRO A 90 11.33 -15.94 1.20
N ASN A 91 10.94 -15.35 2.34
CA ASN A 91 9.80 -15.79 3.14
C ASN A 91 8.49 -15.06 2.78
N ASP A 92 8.57 -13.91 2.10
CA ASP A 92 7.42 -13.15 1.60
C ASP A 92 7.78 -12.58 0.21
N PRO A 93 7.53 -13.36 -0.87
CA PRO A 93 7.94 -12.98 -2.22
C PRO A 93 7.17 -11.74 -2.72
N GLY A 94 7.89 -10.89 -3.47
CA GLY A 94 7.33 -9.68 -4.05
C GLY A 94 6.58 -9.91 -5.36
N VAL A 95 6.15 -8.84 -6.00
CA VAL A 95 5.42 -8.87 -7.28
C VAL A 95 6.20 -9.56 -8.40
N VAL A 96 7.50 -9.30 -8.55
CA VAL A 96 8.33 -9.90 -9.63
C VAL A 96 8.39 -11.43 -9.55
N PRO A 97 8.76 -12.05 -8.41
CA PRO A 97 8.78 -13.52 -8.32
C PRO A 97 7.39 -14.17 -8.28
N LEU A 98 6.32 -13.40 -8.06
CA LEU A 98 4.94 -13.90 -8.09
C LEU A 98 4.29 -13.84 -9.48
N ALA A 99 4.80 -12.98 -10.37
CA ALA A 99 4.32 -12.80 -11.75
C ALA A 99 4.70 -13.98 -12.65
#